data_AF-A0A963WEU8-F1
#
_entry.id   AF-A0A963WEU8-F1
#
_cell.length_a   1.000
_cell.length_b   1.000
_cell.length_c   1.000
_cell.angle_alpha   90.00
_cell.angle_beta   90.00
_cell.angle_gamma   90.00
#
_symmetry.space_group_name_H-M   'P 1'
#
loop_
_entity.id
_entity.type
_entity.pdbx_description
1 polymer ?
#
loop_
_entity_poly.entity_id
_entity_poly.type
_entity_poly.pdbx_seq_one_letter_code
_entity_poly.pdbx_strand_id
1 'polypeptide(L)'
;MPAVRRLSPDASADRTLDRPADVASGREDPVSHNLNGQKLGRKGRDTRDRILAATVELLDGSDDEPISLSAVARKASLGMTSLYNYFTDLTELLLAVLEPVLATAEDAYLGMLRERWPDEEVGDRCHRFLWAFYNFWIQHSRLLHLRNAMADNRDERMLMHRVQSSQPVIILLAAQMDGSAEEPDSPAFAMATVLMTGLERTVTVATDTRFTEVFGPGNRYQAEHYLQPEARLMELAIRDTRERMAGR
;
A
#
# COMPACT_ATOMS: atom_id res chain seq x y z
N MET A 1 70.44 -35.59 -8.67
CA MET A 1 69.95 -36.48 -9.74
C MET A 1 69.22 -35.65 -10.79
N PRO A 2 69.38 -35.96 -12.10
CA PRO A 2 68.82 -35.23 -13.25
C PRO A 2 67.33 -35.59 -13.47
N ALA A 3 66.50 -34.94 -14.29
CA ALA A 3 66.69 -34.64 -15.71
C ALA A 3 65.72 -33.57 -16.26
N VAL A 4 66.11 -33.08 -17.43
CA VAL A 4 65.62 -31.97 -18.26
C VAL A 4 64.60 -32.47 -19.29
N ARG A 5 63.57 -31.67 -19.65
CA ARG A 5 63.18 -31.47 -21.06
C ARG A 5 62.40 -30.17 -21.32
N ARG A 6 62.84 -29.45 -22.37
CA ARG A 6 62.32 -28.19 -22.95
C ARG A 6 61.28 -28.43 -24.04
N LEU A 7 60.72 -27.30 -24.52
CA LEU A 7 60.04 -26.98 -25.80
C LEU A 7 58.50 -27.08 -25.72
N SER A 8 57.66 -26.20 -26.25
CA SER A 8 57.75 -24.91 -26.96
C SER A 8 56.29 -24.38 -27.14
N PRO A 9 56.05 -23.18 -27.71
CA PRO A 9 54.84 -22.40 -27.50
C PRO A 9 53.76 -22.54 -28.61
N ASP A 10 52.64 -21.90 -28.32
CA ASP A 10 51.66 -21.31 -29.24
C ASP A 10 50.53 -22.20 -29.80
N ALA A 11 49.30 -21.88 -29.39
CA ALA A 11 48.07 -22.13 -30.15
C ALA A 11 46.96 -21.23 -29.58
N SER A 12 46.86 -20.06 -30.22
CA SER A 12 45.68 -19.22 -30.33
C SER A 12 44.33 -19.95 -30.26
N ALA A 13 43.42 -19.47 -29.41
CA ALA A 13 41.99 -19.58 -29.63
C ALA A 13 41.28 -18.43 -28.89
N ASP A 14 41.12 -17.34 -29.64
CA ASP A 14 39.87 -16.60 -29.81
C ASP A 14 38.86 -16.75 -28.65
N ARG A 15 38.91 -15.81 -27.69
CA ARG A 15 37.83 -15.59 -26.73
C ARG A 15 36.92 -14.52 -27.30
N THR A 16 36.01 -14.96 -28.16
CA THR A 16 34.79 -14.24 -28.53
C THR A 16 34.04 -13.89 -27.23
N LEU A 17 33.85 -12.59 -27.01
CA LEU A 17 33.01 -12.05 -25.95
C LEU A 17 31.57 -12.50 -26.21
N ASP A 18 31.15 -13.56 -25.54
CA ASP A 18 29.75 -13.99 -25.55
C ASP A 18 28.94 -13.09 -24.60
N ARG A 19 27.91 -12.46 -25.15
CA ARG A 19 27.00 -11.54 -24.44
C ARG A 19 26.20 -12.34 -23.42
N PRO A 20 25.96 -11.83 -22.19
CA PRO A 20 25.07 -12.50 -21.27
C PRO A 20 23.65 -12.51 -21.83
N ALA A 21 23.09 -13.71 -21.90
CA ALA A 21 21.75 -14.01 -22.35
C ALA A 21 20.69 -13.28 -21.53
N ASP A 22 19.65 -12.81 -22.24
CA ASP A 22 18.39 -12.32 -21.70
C ASP A 22 17.81 -13.32 -20.68
N VAL A 23 17.91 -12.99 -19.40
CA VAL A 23 17.10 -13.62 -18.37
C VAL A 23 15.76 -12.90 -18.37
N ALA A 24 14.85 -13.36 -19.23
CA ALA A 24 13.45 -13.01 -19.12
C ALA A 24 12.94 -13.52 -17.76
N SER A 25 12.79 -12.61 -16.79
CA SER A 25 12.16 -12.90 -15.51
C SER A 25 10.68 -13.16 -15.76
N GLY A 26 10.32 -14.43 -15.85
CA GLY A 26 8.93 -14.87 -15.74
C GLY A 26 8.44 -14.54 -14.33
N ARG A 27 7.79 -13.38 -14.18
CA ARG A 27 6.95 -13.09 -13.02
C ARG A 27 5.80 -14.10 -13.11
N GLU A 28 5.80 -15.13 -12.26
CA GLU A 28 4.65 -16.02 -12.16
C GLU A 28 3.48 -15.17 -11.64
N ASP A 29 2.47 -14.96 -12.48
CA ASP A 29 1.24 -14.30 -12.06
C ASP A 29 0.67 -15.05 -10.85
N PRO A 30 0.22 -14.35 -9.80
CA PRO A 30 -0.37 -14.98 -8.63
C PRO A 30 -1.50 -15.92 -9.09
N VAL A 31 -1.42 -17.18 -8.65
CA VAL A 31 -2.35 -18.22 -9.09
C VAL A 31 -3.74 -17.88 -8.57
N SER A 32 -4.57 -17.33 -9.44
CA SER A 32 -5.96 -17.07 -9.11
C SER A 32 -6.76 -18.39 -9.10
N HIS A 33 -7.54 -18.60 -8.05
CA HIS A 33 -8.46 -19.73 -7.92
C HIS A 33 -9.91 -19.25 -8.04
N ASN A 34 -10.80 -20.07 -8.57
CA ASN A 34 -12.24 -19.81 -8.48
C ASN A 34 -12.76 -20.18 -7.08
N LEU A 35 -14.04 -19.90 -6.82
CA LEU A 35 -14.67 -20.20 -5.51
C LEU A 35 -14.71 -21.71 -5.17
N ASN A 36 -14.48 -22.58 -6.15
CA ASN A 36 -14.38 -24.03 -5.96
C ASN A 36 -12.92 -24.48 -5.71
N GLY A 37 -11.99 -23.55 -5.48
CA GLY A 37 -10.57 -23.81 -5.27
C GLY A 37 -9.82 -24.25 -6.53
N GLN A 38 -10.46 -24.25 -7.70
CA GLN A 38 -9.82 -24.68 -8.94
C GLN A 38 -8.97 -23.54 -9.50
N LYS A 39 -7.73 -23.88 -9.91
CA LYS A 39 -6.84 -22.94 -10.60
C LYS A 39 -7.53 -22.41 -11.84
N LEU A 40 -7.66 -21.09 -11.94
CA LEU A 40 -8.25 -20.45 -13.10
C LEU A 40 -7.34 -20.66 -14.32
N GLY A 41 -7.88 -21.27 -15.37
CA GLY A 41 -7.26 -21.28 -16.69
C GLY A 41 -7.20 -19.88 -17.29
N ARG A 42 -6.50 -19.71 -18.43
CA ARG A 42 -6.29 -18.40 -19.09
C ARG A 42 -7.58 -17.59 -19.24
N LYS A 43 -8.62 -18.19 -19.84
CA LYS A 43 -9.94 -17.54 -20.03
C LYS A 43 -10.62 -17.12 -18.70
N GLY A 44 -10.36 -17.87 -17.63
CA GLY A 44 -10.86 -17.55 -16.30
C GLY A 44 -10.16 -16.32 -15.71
N ARG A 45 -8.83 -16.25 -15.82
CA ARG A 45 -8.05 -15.08 -15.40
C ARG A 45 -8.46 -13.83 -16.19
N ASP A 46 -8.55 -13.93 -17.51
CA ASP A 46 -9.03 -12.83 -18.36
C ASP A 46 -10.41 -12.32 -17.94
N THR A 47 -11.30 -13.22 -17.48
CA THR A 47 -12.63 -12.82 -16.99
C THR A 47 -12.57 -12.18 -15.61
N ARG A 48 -11.74 -12.70 -14.70
CA ARG A 48 -11.51 -12.09 -13.39
C ARG A 48 -10.94 -10.68 -13.53
N ASP A 49 -9.96 -10.49 -14.41
CA ASP A 49 -9.32 -9.18 -14.63
C ASP A 49 -10.30 -8.17 -15.22
N ARG A 50 -11.19 -8.60 -16.12
CA ARG A 50 -12.30 -7.75 -16.60
C ARG A 50 -13.26 -7.34 -15.49
N ILE A 51 -13.53 -8.22 -14.51
CA ILE A 51 -14.38 -7.89 -13.36
C ILE A 51 -13.68 -6.84 -12.48
N LEU A 52 -12.39 -7.01 -12.22
CA LEU A 52 -11.61 -6.05 -11.43
C LEU A 52 -11.52 -4.69 -12.14
N ALA A 53 -11.21 -4.67 -13.44
CA ALA A 53 -11.18 -3.45 -14.25
C ALA A 53 -12.54 -2.73 -14.26
N ALA A 54 -13.64 -3.46 -14.43
CA ALA A 54 -14.98 -2.88 -14.34
C ALA A 54 -15.28 -2.29 -12.97
N THR A 55 -14.75 -2.89 -11.90
CA THR A 55 -14.89 -2.38 -10.52
C THR A 55 -14.10 -1.10 -10.33
N VAL A 56 -12.86 -1.04 -10.82
CA VAL A 56 -12.02 0.17 -10.80
C VAL A 56 -12.68 1.30 -11.60
N GLU A 57 -13.16 1.04 -12.81
CA GLU A 57 -13.87 2.05 -13.60
C GLU A 57 -15.14 2.57 -12.90
N LEU A 58 -15.85 1.72 -12.15
CA LEU A 58 -16.99 2.16 -11.37
C LEU A 58 -16.55 3.04 -10.20
N LEU A 59 -15.41 2.73 -9.55
CA LEU A 59 -14.81 3.53 -8.48
C LEU A 59 -14.26 4.87 -8.97
N ASP A 60 -13.79 4.95 -10.22
CA ASP A 60 -13.35 6.21 -10.83
C ASP A 60 -14.52 7.07 -11.37
N GLY A 61 -15.73 6.51 -11.39
CA GLY A 61 -16.97 7.19 -11.79
C GLY A 61 -17.52 8.16 -10.71
N SER A 62 -18.74 8.67 -10.94
CA SER A 62 -19.38 9.61 -10.00
C SER A 62 -19.69 8.99 -8.63
N ASP A 63 -19.54 9.77 -7.57
CA ASP A 63 -19.84 9.39 -6.18
C ASP A 63 -21.32 9.05 -5.92
N ASP A 64 -22.22 9.43 -6.83
CA ASP A 64 -23.66 9.18 -6.73
C ASP A 64 -24.06 7.74 -7.07
N GLU A 65 -23.21 6.99 -7.78
CA GLU A 65 -23.49 5.59 -8.12
C GLU A 65 -22.96 4.66 -7.01
N PRO A 66 -23.84 3.96 -6.27
CA PRO A 66 -23.40 3.02 -5.24
C PRO A 66 -22.72 1.81 -5.89
N ILE A 67 -21.53 1.46 -5.37
CA ILE A 67 -20.82 0.26 -5.79
C ILE A 67 -21.60 -0.97 -5.33
N SER A 68 -21.94 -1.85 -6.27
CA SER A 68 -22.65 -3.10 -6.01
C SER A 68 -22.25 -4.19 -7.00
N LEU A 69 -22.43 -5.46 -6.63
CA LEU A 69 -22.16 -6.58 -7.51
C LEU A 69 -22.98 -6.54 -8.81
N SER A 70 -24.22 -6.05 -8.76
CA SER A 70 -25.08 -5.90 -9.95
C SER A 70 -24.56 -4.82 -10.90
N ALA A 71 -24.10 -3.68 -10.36
CA ALA A 71 -23.45 -2.64 -11.16
C ALA A 71 -22.16 -3.17 -11.82
N VAL A 72 -21.33 -3.89 -11.07
CA VAL A 72 -20.10 -4.51 -11.59
C VAL A 72 -20.42 -5.55 -12.66
N ALA A 73 -21.40 -6.44 -12.45
CA ALA A 73 -21.82 -7.43 -13.43
C ALA A 73 -22.25 -6.77 -14.74
N ARG A 74 -23.09 -5.73 -14.66
CA ARG A 74 -23.54 -4.95 -15.82
C ARG A 74 -22.35 -4.32 -16.55
N LYS A 75 -21.45 -3.65 -15.81
CA LYS A 75 -20.26 -2.99 -16.36
C LYS A 75 -19.31 -3.99 -17.02
N ALA A 76 -19.09 -5.15 -16.42
CA ALA A 76 -18.26 -6.23 -16.95
C ALA A 76 -18.94 -7.05 -18.07
N SER A 77 -20.20 -6.72 -18.43
CA SER A 77 -21.02 -7.47 -19.38
C SER A 77 -21.18 -8.96 -19.00
N LEU A 78 -21.44 -9.22 -17.72
CA LEU A 78 -21.64 -10.55 -17.15
C LEU A 78 -23.03 -10.66 -16.50
N GLY A 79 -23.57 -11.88 -16.47
CA GLY A 79 -24.71 -12.20 -15.60
C GLY A 79 -24.25 -12.43 -14.15
N MET A 80 -25.14 -12.19 -13.17
CA MET A 80 -24.85 -12.37 -11.74
C MET A 80 -24.30 -13.76 -11.42
N THR A 81 -24.89 -14.82 -11.98
CA THR A 81 -24.40 -16.20 -11.80
C THR A 81 -22.96 -16.37 -12.26
N SER A 82 -22.56 -15.68 -13.34
CA SER A 82 -21.17 -15.74 -13.81
C SER A 82 -20.23 -14.98 -12.88
N LEU A 83 -20.66 -13.84 -12.31
CA LEU A 83 -19.88 -13.07 -11.35
C LEU A 83 -19.62 -13.87 -10.07
N TYR A 84 -20.67 -14.54 -9.56
CA TYR A 84 -20.60 -15.43 -8.41
C TYR A 84 -19.75 -16.68 -8.62
N ASN A 85 -19.16 -16.92 -9.80
CA ASN A 85 -18.13 -17.96 -9.94
C ASN A 85 -16.73 -17.46 -9.53
N TYR A 86 -16.56 -16.15 -9.39
CA TYR A 86 -15.26 -15.50 -9.12
C TYR A 86 -15.22 -14.81 -7.76
N PHE A 87 -16.34 -14.23 -7.31
CA PHE A 87 -16.43 -13.50 -6.04
C PHE A 87 -17.74 -13.85 -5.33
N THR A 88 -17.67 -14.27 -4.07
CA THR A 88 -18.83 -14.64 -3.23
C THR A 88 -19.69 -13.43 -2.90
N ASP A 89 -19.06 -12.29 -2.72
CA ASP A 89 -19.68 -11.07 -2.24
C ASP A 89 -18.88 -9.82 -2.65
N LEU A 90 -19.42 -8.64 -2.31
CA LEU A 90 -18.78 -7.37 -2.61
C LEU A 90 -17.46 -7.19 -1.85
N THR A 91 -17.37 -7.70 -0.64
CA THR A 91 -16.18 -7.59 0.20
C THR A 91 -14.99 -8.31 -0.42
N GLU A 92 -15.17 -9.56 -0.85
CA GLU A 92 -14.11 -10.33 -1.53
C GLU A 92 -13.64 -9.62 -2.82
N LEU A 93 -14.59 -9.09 -3.61
CA LEU A 93 -14.28 -8.32 -4.80
C LEU A 93 -13.44 -7.08 -4.48
N LEU A 94 -13.84 -6.29 -3.49
CA LEU A 94 -13.13 -5.06 -3.13
C LEU A 94 -11.76 -5.35 -2.51
N LEU A 95 -11.60 -6.43 -1.73
CA LEU A 95 -10.29 -6.86 -1.23
C LEU A 95 -9.34 -7.20 -2.39
N ALA A 96 -9.85 -7.86 -3.44
CA ALA A 96 -9.05 -8.13 -4.63
C ALA A 96 -8.67 -6.88 -5.44
N VAL A 97 -9.44 -5.78 -5.32
CA VAL A 97 -9.07 -4.47 -5.88
C VAL A 97 -8.07 -3.74 -4.98
N LEU A 98 -8.22 -3.85 -3.65
CA LEU A 98 -7.33 -3.22 -2.66
C LEU A 98 -5.91 -3.81 -2.69
N GLU A 99 -5.78 -5.11 -2.91
CA GLU A 99 -4.48 -5.81 -2.91
C GLU A 99 -3.41 -5.16 -3.83
N PRO A 100 -3.65 -4.97 -5.15
CA PRO A 100 -2.67 -4.32 -6.01
C PRO A 100 -2.45 -2.84 -5.66
N VAL A 101 -3.46 -2.15 -5.12
CA VAL A 101 -3.31 -0.75 -4.66
C VAL A 101 -2.34 -0.68 -3.49
N LEU A 102 -2.53 -1.52 -2.46
CA LEU A 102 -1.63 -1.56 -1.31
C LEU A 102 -0.22 -2.04 -1.66
N ALA A 103 -0.07 -2.88 -2.67
CA ALA A 103 1.26 -3.29 -3.16
C ALA A 103 2.10 -2.09 -3.65
N THR A 104 1.48 -0.99 -4.07
CA THR A 104 2.19 0.25 -4.47
C THR A 104 2.58 1.15 -3.30
N ALA A 105 2.12 0.85 -2.08
CA ALA A 105 2.41 1.66 -0.89
C ALA A 105 3.91 1.72 -0.55
N GLU A 106 4.66 0.66 -0.88
CA GLU A 106 6.13 0.61 -0.69
C GLU A 106 6.82 1.76 -1.43
N ASP A 107 6.55 1.87 -2.73
CA ASP A 107 7.13 2.91 -3.58
C ASP A 107 6.53 4.30 -3.27
N ALA A 108 5.26 4.34 -2.85
CA ALA A 108 4.55 5.59 -2.61
C ALA A 108 4.99 6.30 -1.32
N TYR A 109 5.06 5.60 -0.18
CA TYR A 109 5.36 6.25 1.11
C TYR A 109 6.04 5.35 2.16
N LEU A 110 5.79 4.04 2.17
CA LEU A 110 6.36 3.14 3.20
C LEU A 110 7.88 3.07 3.12
N GLY A 111 8.43 3.05 1.89
CA GLY A 111 9.87 3.06 1.64
C GLY A 111 10.60 4.22 2.32
N MET A 112 9.92 5.36 2.51
CA MET A 112 10.50 6.54 3.17
C MET A 112 10.78 6.33 4.65
N LEU A 113 10.10 5.38 5.30
CA LEU A 113 10.25 5.07 6.73
C LEU A 113 11.23 3.93 7.00
N ARG A 114 11.76 3.26 5.96
CA ARG A 114 12.62 2.08 6.11
C ARG A 114 13.94 2.37 6.80
N GLU A 115 14.47 3.56 6.59
CA GLU A 115 15.69 4.03 7.23
C GLU A 115 15.36 5.01 8.36
N ARG A 116 16.01 4.85 9.51
CA ARG A 116 15.90 5.80 10.62
C ARG A 116 16.35 7.18 10.14
N TRP A 117 15.52 8.19 10.32
CA TRP A 117 15.82 9.56 9.92
C TRP A 117 16.84 10.21 10.85
N PRO A 118 17.82 10.96 10.30
CA PRO A 118 18.70 11.82 11.10
C PRO A 118 17.91 12.83 11.94
N ASP A 119 18.40 13.15 13.14
CA ASP A 119 17.70 13.99 14.11
C ASP A 119 17.50 15.43 13.58
N GLU A 120 18.43 15.92 12.78
CA GLU A 120 18.39 17.21 12.10
C GLU A 120 17.37 17.28 10.96
N GLU A 121 17.01 16.14 10.37
CA GLU A 121 16.10 16.05 9.22
C GLU A 121 14.65 15.67 9.58
N VAL A 122 14.35 15.33 10.85
CA VAL A 122 13.04 14.76 11.25
C VAL A 122 11.87 15.63 10.77
N GLY A 123 11.95 16.95 10.91
CA GLY A 123 10.86 17.85 10.49
C GLY A 123 10.58 17.76 8.98
N ASP A 124 11.62 17.88 8.17
CA ASP A 124 11.50 17.81 6.70
C ASP A 124 11.03 16.42 6.24
N ARG A 125 11.51 15.36 6.90
CA ARG A 125 11.12 13.98 6.62
C ARG A 125 9.66 13.70 6.99
N CYS A 126 9.18 14.19 8.14
CA CYS A 126 7.77 14.14 8.52
C CYS A 126 6.88 14.82 7.48
N HIS A 127 7.27 16.03 7.04
CA HIS A 127 6.51 16.76 6.04
C HIS A 127 6.42 16.00 4.71
N ARG A 128 7.56 15.52 4.19
CA ARG A 128 7.61 14.75 2.94
C ARG A 128 6.81 13.45 3.03
N PHE A 129 6.95 12.71 4.13
CA PHE A 129 6.23 11.48 4.36
C PHE A 129 4.72 11.71 4.37
N LEU A 130 4.25 12.70 5.11
CA LEU A 130 2.82 12.94 5.25
C LEU A 130 2.16 13.39 3.94
N TRP A 131 2.87 14.19 3.13
CA TRP A 131 2.42 14.52 1.78
C TRP A 131 2.38 13.31 0.84
N ALA A 132 3.38 12.44 0.90
CA ALA A 132 3.39 11.21 0.12
C ALA A 132 2.24 10.27 0.52
N PHE A 133 2.00 10.13 1.82
CA PHE A 133 0.88 9.39 2.38
C PHE A 133 -0.46 10.00 1.92
N TYR A 134 -0.63 11.32 2.02
CA TYR A 134 -1.82 12.02 1.51
C TYR A 134 -2.04 11.81 0.01
N ASN A 135 -1.00 11.93 -0.81
CA ASN A 135 -1.08 11.76 -2.26
C ASN A 135 -1.53 10.36 -2.65
N PHE A 136 -1.04 9.34 -1.94
CA PHE A 136 -1.53 7.98 -2.11
C PHE A 136 -3.03 7.87 -1.77
N TRP A 137 -3.45 8.48 -0.66
CA TRP A 137 -4.84 8.44 -0.23
C TRP A 137 -5.81 9.17 -1.16
N ILE A 138 -5.45 10.37 -1.64
CA ILE A 138 -6.33 11.12 -2.55
C ILE A 138 -6.52 10.40 -3.89
N GLN A 139 -5.46 9.73 -4.39
CA GLN A 139 -5.54 8.96 -5.63
C GLN A 139 -6.50 7.76 -5.52
N HIS A 140 -6.68 7.21 -4.32
CA HIS A 140 -7.50 6.01 -4.08
C HIS A 140 -8.67 6.27 -3.12
N SER A 141 -9.09 7.54 -2.99
CA SER A 141 -9.94 8.00 -1.89
C SER A 141 -11.24 7.23 -1.79
N ARG A 142 -12.00 7.08 -2.88
CA ARG A 142 -13.30 6.40 -2.87
C ARG A 142 -13.20 4.93 -2.45
N LEU A 143 -12.17 4.22 -2.91
CA LEU A 143 -11.94 2.82 -2.50
C LEU A 143 -11.57 2.72 -1.02
N LEU A 144 -10.69 3.60 -0.53
CA LEU A 144 -10.26 3.61 0.87
C LEU A 144 -11.38 4.06 1.83
N HIS A 145 -12.21 5.03 1.41
CA HIS A 145 -13.42 5.44 2.13
C HIS A 145 -14.44 4.31 2.19
N LEU A 146 -14.64 3.58 1.08
CA LEU A 146 -15.54 2.42 1.06
C LEU A 146 -15.05 1.32 1.99
N ARG A 147 -13.74 1.01 1.98
CA ARG A 147 -13.11 0.10 2.95
C ARG A 147 -13.42 0.53 4.39
N ASN A 148 -13.23 1.81 4.70
CA ASN A 148 -13.48 2.36 6.04
C ASN A 148 -14.94 2.23 6.45
N ALA A 149 -15.86 2.63 5.57
CA ALA A 149 -17.29 2.53 5.83
C ALA A 149 -17.73 1.07 6.05
N MET A 150 -17.18 0.11 5.31
CA MET A 150 -17.49 -1.31 5.51
C MET A 150 -16.92 -1.85 6.82
N ALA A 151 -15.68 -1.48 7.17
CA ALA A 151 -15.09 -1.86 8.46
C ALA A 151 -15.88 -1.29 9.66
N ASP A 152 -16.33 -0.03 9.56
CA ASP A 152 -17.14 0.62 10.59
C ASP A 152 -18.56 0.02 10.69
N ASN A 153 -19.08 -0.48 9.58
CA ASN A 153 -20.30 -1.30 9.51
C ASN A 153 -20.09 -2.76 9.92
N ARG A 154 -18.97 -3.09 10.59
CA ARG A 154 -18.64 -4.40 11.15
C ARG A 154 -18.39 -5.52 10.12
N ASP A 155 -17.95 -5.18 8.92
CA ASP A 155 -17.34 -6.20 8.04
C ASP A 155 -15.97 -6.59 8.61
N GLU A 156 -15.88 -7.81 9.16
CA GLU A 156 -14.66 -8.31 9.83
C GLU A 156 -13.47 -8.44 8.87
N ARG A 157 -13.70 -8.76 7.59
CA ARG A 157 -12.62 -8.88 6.60
C ARG A 157 -12.04 -7.52 6.25
N MET A 158 -12.89 -6.49 6.14
CA MET A 158 -12.44 -5.10 5.95
C MET A 158 -11.77 -4.54 7.19
N LEU A 159 -12.26 -4.89 8.39
CA LEU A 159 -11.60 -4.52 9.64
C LEU A 159 -10.20 -5.12 9.72
N MET A 160 -10.07 -6.42 9.44
CA MET A 160 -8.77 -7.11 9.42
C MET A 160 -7.83 -6.50 8.38
N HIS A 161 -8.32 -6.24 7.17
CA HIS A 161 -7.55 -5.59 6.13
C HIS A 161 -7.09 -4.19 6.54
N ARG A 162 -7.94 -3.39 7.20
CA ARG A 162 -7.55 -2.08 7.76
C ARG A 162 -6.40 -2.22 8.75
N VAL A 163 -6.51 -3.14 9.71
CA VAL A 163 -5.44 -3.43 10.69
C VAL A 163 -4.13 -3.83 10.00
N GLN A 164 -4.19 -4.78 9.06
CA GLN A 164 -3.02 -5.27 8.33
C GLN A 164 -2.35 -4.17 7.50
N SER A 165 -3.15 -3.28 6.88
CA SER A 165 -2.61 -2.18 6.08
C SER A 165 -1.90 -1.09 6.91
N SER A 166 -2.36 -0.85 8.14
CA SER A 166 -1.79 0.18 9.01
C SER A 166 -0.58 -0.32 9.82
N GLN A 167 -0.50 -1.63 10.08
CA GLN A 167 0.54 -2.21 10.93
C GLN A 167 1.99 -1.93 10.46
N PRO A 168 2.34 -2.01 9.16
CA PRO A 168 3.68 -1.67 8.69
C PRO A 168 4.07 -0.22 9.01
N VAL A 169 3.13 0.73 8.88
CA VAL A 169 3.36 2.14 9.21
C VAL A 169 3.64 2.31 10.69
N ILE A 170 2.83 1.68 11.56
CA ILE A 170 3.01 1.73 13.02
C ILE A 170 4.38 1.20 13.41
N ILE A 171 4.77 0.04 12.89
CA ILE A 171 6.08 -0.58 13.18
C ILE A 171 7.22 0.33 12.74
N LEU A 172 7.14 0.88 11.53
CA LEU A 172 8.21 1.73 11.00
C LEU A 172 8.28 3.10 11.71
N LEU A 173 7.14 3.67 12.10
CA LEU A 173 7.11 4.87 12.95
C LEU A 173 7.67 4.61 14.35
N ALA A 174 7.40 3.44 14.94
CA ALA A 174 8.01 3.04 16.21
C ALA A 174 9.54 2.92 16.07
N ALA A 175 10.03 2.37 14.95
CA ALA A 175 11.46 2.33 14.64
C ALA A 175 12.05 3.74 14.45
N GLN A 176 11.30 4.70 13.89
CA GLN A 176 11.73 6.10 13.87
C GLN A 176 11.92 6.67 15.29
N MET A 177 11.31 6.08 16.31
CA MET A 177 11.44 6.47 17.71
C MET A 177 12.41 5.60 18.50
N ASP A 178 13.28 4.87 17.81
CA ASP A 178 14.24 3.92 18.40
C ASP A 178 13.56 2.77 19.16
N GLY A 179 12.29 2.49 18.86
CA GLY A 179 11.53 1.36 19.38
C GLY A 179 11.70 0.08 18.56
N SER A 180 11.35 -1.05 19.18
CA SER A 180 11.37 -2.38 18.54
C SER A 180 9.96 -2.90 18.28
N ALA A 181 9.78 -3.60 17.15
CA ALA A 181 8.55 -4.33 16.85
C ALA A 181 8.31 -5.51 17.81
N GLU A 182 9.36 -5.99 18.48
CA GLU A 182 9.30 -7.07 19.47
C GLU A 182 8.72 -6.59 20.82
N GLU A 183 8.56 -5.27 21.00
CA GLU A 183 8.05 -4.64 22.22
C GLU A 183 6.77 -3.84 21.93
N PRO A 184 5.64 -4.50 21.63
CA PRO A 184 4.38 -3.82 21.27
C PRO A 184 3.80 -2.97 22.40
N ASP A 185 4.16 -3.25 23.65
CA ASP A 185 3.75 -2.47 24.82
C ASP A 185 4.71 -1.30 25.13
N SER A 186 5.72 -1.06 24.29
CA SER A 186 6.68 0.03 24.49
C SER A 186 6.01 1.41 24.29
N PRO A 187 6.51 2.47 24.98
CA PRO A 187 6.04 3.84 24.76
C PRO A 187 6.15 4.29 23.29
N ALA A 188 7.19 3.86 22.57
CA ALA A 188 7.37 4.15 21.15
C ALA A 188 6.28 3.52 20.29
N PHE A 189 5.93 2.25 20.54
CA PHE A 189 4.87 1.57 19.79
C PHE A 189 3.49 2.17 20.08
N ALA A 190 3.23 2.51 21.34
CA ALA A 190 2.00 3.22 21.73
C ALA A 190 1.91 4.60 21.06
N MET A 191 3.00 5.38 21.05
CA MET A 191 3.06 6.67 20.37
C MET A 191 2.84 6.52 18.85
N ALA A 192 3.46 5.53 18.22
CA ALA A 192 3.32 5.26 16.79
C ALA A 192 1.87 4.91 16.42
N THR A 193 1.17 4.18 17.31
CA THR A 193 -0.25 3.84 17.14
C THR A 193 -1.14 5.07 17.21
N VAL A 194 -0.88 5.99 18.17
CA VAL A 194 -1.60 7.26 18.29
C VAL A 194 -1.35 8.15 17.07
N LEU A 195 -0.10 8.26 16.61
CA LEU A 195 0.23 8.97 15.39
C LEU A 195 -0.52 8.38 14.19
N MET A 196 -0.46 7.07 13.98
CA MET A 196 -1.19 6.43 12.88
C MET A 196 -2.69 6.73 12.90
N THR A 197 -3.30 6.80 14.09
CA THR A 197 -4.72 7.17 14.25
C THR A 197 -4.98 8.61 13.79
N GLY A 198 -4.10 9.55 14.17
CA GLY A 198 -4.14 10.95 13.74
C GLY A 198 -3.93 11.09 12.23
N LEU A 199 -2.95 10.38 11.68
CA LEU A 199 -2.66 10.34 10.25
C LEU A 199 -3.86 9.83 9.45
N GLU A 200 -4.41 8.66 9.81
CA GLU A 200 -5.56 8.07 9.11
C GLU A 200 -6.76 9.00 9.15
N ARG A 201 -7.04 9.62 10.31
CA ARG A 201 -8.15 10.56 10.42
C ARG A 201 -7.91 11.81 9.59
N THR A 202 -6.71 12.36 9.61
CA THR A 202 -6.32 13.55 8.85
C THR A 202 -6.49 13.34 7.36
N VAL A 203 -5.99 12.23 6.79
CA VAL A 203 -6.15 11.96 5.36
C VAL A 203 -7.58 11.58 4.98
N THR A 204 -8.32 10.89 5.86
CA THR A 204 -9.74 10.59 5.63
C THR A 204 -10.52 11.90 5.48
N VAL A 205 -10.37 12.81 6.44
CA VAL A 205 -11.02 14.13 6.40
C VAL A 205 -10.51 14.92 5.18
N ALA A 206 -9.23 14.81 4.85
CA ALA A 206 -8.63 15.55 3.75
C ALA A 206 -8.94 15.08 2.33
N THR A 207 -9.55 13.91 2.22
CA THR A 207 -9.90 13.31 0.94
C THR A 207 -11.41 13.04 0.82
N ASP A 208 -12.19 13.43 1.83
CA ASP A 208 -13.65 13.32 1.81
C ASP A 208 -14.27 14.59 1.21
N THR A 209 -14.75 14.47 -0.02
CA THR A 209 -15.43 15.52 -0.77
C THR A 209 -16.72 15.96 -0.09
N ARG A 210 -17.48 15.02 0.48
CA ARG A 210 -18.75 15.30 1.18
C ARG A 210 -18.50 16.00 2.50
N PHE A 211 -17.45 15.64 3.22
CA PHE A 211 -17.07 16.34 4.45
C PHE A 211 -16.79 17.82 4.15
N THR A 212 -16.09 18.10 3.06
CA THR A 212 -15.81 19.48 2.60
C THR A 212 -17.07 20.27 2.30
N GLU A 213 -18.07 19.66 1.65
CA GLU A 213 -19.33 20.31 1.29
C GLU A 213 -20.13 20.79 2.52
N VAL A 214 -20.06 20.06 3.65
CA VAL A 214 -20.77 20.40 4.89
C VAL A 214 -20.30 21.73 5.50
N PHE A 215 -19.04 22.14 5.30
CA PHE A 215 -18.50 23.39 5.85
C PHE A 215 -18.74 24.62 4.97
N GLY A 216 -19.38 24.45 3.81
CA GLY A 216 -19.78 25.53 2.91
C GLY A 216 -18.66 26.09 2.01
N PRO A 217 -19.02 26.85 0.96
CA PRO A 217 -18.13 27.22 -0.15
C PRO A 217 -17.00 28.20 0.20
N GLY A 218 -17.06 28.85 1.37
CA GLY A 218 -16.04 29.79 1.86
C GLY A 218 -14.92 29.14 2.67
N ASN A 219 -15.11 27.91 3.12
CA ASN A 219 -14.11 27.14 3.86
C ASN A 219 -13.51 26.08 2.92
N ARG A 220 -12.86 26.55 1.84
CA ARG A 220 -12.20 25.65 0.88
C ARG A 220 -11.19 24.80 1.66
N TYR A 221 -11.49 23.52 1.74
CA TYR A 221 -10.65 22.52 2.37
C TYR A 221 -9.30 22.51 1.66
N GLN A 222 -8.25 22.97 2.33
CA GLN A 222 -6.87 22.88 1.86
C GLN A 222 -6.20 21.80 2.70
N ALA A 223 -5.72 20.74 2.05
CA ALA A 223 -5.06 19.64 2.75
C ALA A 223 -3.95 20.15 3.67
N GLU A 224 -3.22 21.17 3.23
CA GLU A 224 -2.21 21.91 3.99
C GLU A 224 -2.63 22.30 5.42
N HIS A 225 -3.88 22.72 5.62
CA HIS A 225 -4.39 23.13 6.93
C HIS A 225 -4.37 22.02 7.99
N TYR A 226 -4.37 20.77 7.56
CA TYR A 226 -4.34 19.61 8.45
C TYR A 226 -3.01 18.86 8.37
N LEU A 227 -2.42 18.78 7.17
CA LEU A 227 -1.14 18.09 6.97
C LEU A 227 -0.01 18.80 7.72
N GLN A 228 0.07 20.13 7.68
CA GLN A 228 1.18 20.83 8.33
C GLN A 228 1.18 20.67 9.87
N PRO A 229 0.05 20.85 10.58
CA PRO A 229 -0.01 20.56 12.01
C PRO A 229 0.29 19.10 12.34
N GLU A 230 -0.23 18.15 11.57
CA GLU A 230 0.00 16.72 11.81
C GLU A 230 1.48 16.34 11.64
N ALA A 231 2.14 16.87 10.60
CA ALA A 231 3.59 16.68 10.42
C ALA A 231 4.39 17.25 11.59
N ARG A 232 3.97 18.39 12.15
CA ARG A 232 4.61 18.99 13.33
C ARG A 232 4.38 18.16 14.59
N LEU A 233 3.18 17.60 14.79
CA LEU A 233 2.90 16.69 15.91
C LEU A 233 3.75 15.42 15.79
N MET A 234 3.88 14.87 14.59
CA MET A 234 4.74 13.72 14.32
C MET A 234 6.21 14.01 14.61
N GLU A 235 6.72 15.17 14.20
CA GLU A 235 8.09 15.59 14.54
C GLU A 235 8.30 15.68 16.05
N LEU A 236 7.38 16.34 16.77
CA LEU A 236 7.47 16.50 18.23
C LEU A 236 7.44 15.14 18.94
N ALA A 237 6.54 14.25 18.52
CA ALA A 237 6.42 12.90 19.07
C ALA A 237 7.70 12.09 18.86
N ILE A 238 8.30 12.16 17.66
CA ILE A 238 9.54 11.45 17.36
C ILE A 238 10.69 11.97 18.23
N ARG A 239 10.89 13.29 18.27
CA ARG A 239 11.97 13.91 19.05
C ARG A 239 11.82 13.63 20.55
N ASP A 240 10.64 13.89 21.13
CA ASP A 240 10.37 13.66 22.56
C ASP A 240 10.57 12.18 22.95
N THR A 241 10.12 11.25 22.10
CA THR A 241 10.29 9.82 22.39
C THR A 241 11.76 9.41 22.34
N ARG A 242 12.53 9.86 21.33
CA ARG A 242 13.98 9.60 21.24
C ARG A 242 14.72 10.14 22.46
N GLU A 243 14.44 11.39 22.86
CA GLU A 243 15.06 12.03 24.03
C GLU A 243 14.78 11.26 25.33
N ARG A 244 13.53 10.83 25.53
CA ARG A 244 13.14 10.03 26.70
C ARG A 244 13.79 8.65 26.71
N MET A 245 14.10 8.10 25.54
CA MET A 245 14.75 6.80 25.42
C MET A 245 16.26 6.88 25.65
N ALA A 246 16.91 7.94 25.18
CA ALA A 246 18.33 8.19 25.43
C ALA A 246 18.64 8.50 26.91
N GLY A 247 17.65 9.00 27.66
CA GLY A 247 17.76 9.26 29.10
C GLY A 247 17.48 8.05 30.01
N ARG A 248 17.15 6.88 29.46
CA ARG A 248 17.02 5.61 30.19
C ARG A 248 18.29 4.80 30.11
#